data_AF-A0A2E9PSW5-F1
#
_entry.id   AF-A0A2E9PSW5-F1
#
_cell.length_a   1.000
_cell.length_b   1.000
_cell.length_c   1.000
_cell.angle_alpha   90.00
_cell.angle_beta   90.00
_cell.angle_gamma   90.00
#
_symmetry.space_group_name_H-M   'P 1'
#
loop_
_entity.id
_entity.type
_entity.pdbx_description
1 polymer ?
#
loop_
_entity_poly.entity_id
_entity_poly.type
_entity_poly.pdbx_seq_one_letter_code
_entity_poly.pdbx_strand_id
1 'polypeptide(L)'
;MHTIHMNGREVFRFATRVMADACREVVAAAGLTMDDVDIIVPHQANKRIIEAAARGLRLPTDRFVINLDRYGNTSTASIPIALSEAVSEGRVRPNDNLVLVAFGGGLTWGATVVTWDVTPKAPVTGLRKMRRQALYSLARMRSVVRRGARAIEGAIWGAEAPDGIEPPHREED
;
A
#
# COMPACT_ATOMS: atom_id res chain seq x y z
N MET A 1 -25.30 11.28 -6.67
CA MET A 1 -24.32 10.75 -5.69
C MET A 1 -23.31 9.92 -6.46
N HIS A 2 -22.00 10.17 -6.31
CA HIS A 2 -20.97 9.38 -6.99
C HIS A 2 -20.69 8.10 -6.19
N THR A 3 -20.87 6.94 -6.82
CA THR A 3 -20.62 5.62 -6.22
C THR A 3 -19.54 4.87 -6.99
N ILE A 4 -18.87 3.93 -6.32
CA ILE A 4 -17.95 3.01 -6.98
C ILE A 4 -18.76 1.93 -7.69
N HIS A 5 -18.50 1.72 -8.97
CA HIS A 5 -19.08 0.65 -9.77
C HIS A 5 -18.03 -0.41 -10.08
N MET A 6 -18.43 -1.68 -10.00
CA MET A 6 -17.54 -2.81 -10.28
C MET A 6 -18.32 -3.95 -10.93
N ASN A 7 -17.80 -4.50 -12.04
CA ASN A 7 -18.26 -5.80 -12.54
C ASN A 7 -17.62 -6.92 -11.73
N GLY A 8 -18.28 -7.34 -10.65
CA GLY A 8 -17.73 -8.31 -9.70
C GLY A 8 -17.36 -9.67 -10.30
N ARG A 9 -18.05 -10.11 -11.37
CA ARG A 9 -17.76 -11.39 -12.02
C ARG A 9 -16.42 -11.35 -12.75
N GLU A 10 -16.20 -10.30 -13.53
CA GLU A 10 -14.95 -10.13 -14.28
C GLU A 10 -13.78 -9.83 -13.34
N VAL A 11 -13.99 -9.01 -12.31
CA VAL A 11 -12.98 -8.76 -11.28
C VAL A 11 -12.61 -10.04 -10.54
N PHE A 12 -13.59 -10.88 -10.17
CA PHE A 12 -13.31 -12.14 -9.50
C PHE A 12 -12.44 -13.05 -10.37
N ARG A 13 -12.81 -13.28 -11.64
CA ARG A 13 -12.06 -14.13 -12.57
C ARG A 13 -10.63 -13.63 -12.79
N PHE A 14 -10.48 -12.32 -12.98
CA PHE A 14 -9.19 -11.67 -13.11
C PHE A 14 -8.34 -11.91 -11.85
N ALA A 15 -8.88 -11.54 -10.68
CA ALA A 15 -8.19 -11.57 -9.40
C ALA A 15 -7.67 -12.96 -9.01
N THR A 16 -8.50 -13.99 -9.16
CA THR A 16 -8.12 -15.36 -8.78
C THR A 16 -6.93 -15.87 -9.58
N ARG A 17 -6.81 -15.44 -10.84
CA ARG A 17 -5.69 -15.79 -11.72
C ARG A 17 -4.46 -14.98 -11.38
N VAL A 18 -4.57 -13.64 -11.42
CA VAL A 18 -3.39 -12.77 -11.28
C VAL A 18 -2.73 -12.85 -9.92
N MET A 19 -3.49 -13.13 -8.85
CA MET A 19 -2.88 -13.29 -7.52
C MET A 19 -1.95 -14.51 -7.46
N ALA A 20 -2.38 -15.65 -8.01
CA ALA A 20 -1.56 -16.85 -8.00
C ALA A 20 -0.35 -16.70 -8.94
N ASP A 21 -0.58 -16.17 -10.14
CA ASP A 21 0.48 -15.97 -11.13
C ASP A 21 1.55 -14.98 -10.61
N ALA A 22 1.13 -13.83 -10.08
CA ALA A 22 2.05 -12.84 -9.54
C ALA A 22 2.88 -13.38 -8.36
N CYS A 23 2.29 -14.22 -7.50
CA CYS A 23 3.05 -14.88 -6.43
C CYS A 23 4.13 -15.80 -7.00
N ARG A 24 3.79 -16.66 -7.96
CA ARG A 24 4.76 -17.59 -8.59
C ARG A 24 5.89 -16.83 -9.27
N GLU A 25 5.54 -15.80 -10.04
CA GLU A 25 6.49 -14.97 -10.77
C GLU A 25 7.48 -14.28 -9.83
N VAL A 26 6.99 -13.66 -8.75
CA VAL A 26 7.87 -12.91 -7.85
C VAL A 26 8.76 -13.80 -6.99
N VAL A 27 8.24 -14.97 -6.59
CA VAL A 27 9.00 -15.96 -5.82
C VAL A 27 10.11 -16.55 -6.69
N ALA A 28 9.80 -16.91 -7.94
CA ALA A 28 10.80 -17.37 -8.90
C ALA A 28 11.84 -16.28 -9.21
N ALA A 29 11.40 -15.02 -9.37
CA ALA A 29 12.30 -13.88 -9.60
C ALA A 29 13.23 -13.61 -8.41
N ALA A 30 12.82 -13.99 -7.19
CA ALA A 30 13.66 -13.94 -5.99
C ALA A 30 14.63 -15.14 -5.86
N GLY A 31 14.60 -16.10 -6.81
CA GLY A 31 15.40 -17.33 -6.74
C GLY A 31 14.91 -18.32 -5.68
N LEU A 32 13.65 -18.18 -5.25
CA LEU A 32 13.01 -19.04 -4.25
C LEU A 32 12.00 -19.98 -4.89
N THR A 33 11.53 -20.95 -4.11
CA THR A 33 10.38 -21.78 -4.41
C THR A 33 9.20 -21.39 -3.51
N MET A 34 7.98 -21.84 -3.85
CA MET A 34 6.81 -21.57 -3.01
C MET A 34 6.91 -22.21 -1.61
N ASP A 35 7.73 -23.26 -1.45
CA ASP A 35 7.95 -23.92 -0.17
C ASP A 35 8.79 -23.04 0.78
N ASP A 36 9.64 -22.17 0.22
CA ASP A 36 10.47 -21.20 0.96
C ASP A 36 9.68 -19.98 1.48
N VAL A 37 8.40 -19.82 1.10
CA VAL A 37 7.56 -18.66 1.45
C VAL A 37 6.76 -18.91 2.72
N ASP A 38 7.14 -18.31 3.84
CA ASP A 38 6.52 -18.55 5.15
C ASP A 38 5.08 -18.05 5.26
N ILE A 39 4.80 -16.86 4.73
CA ILE A 39 3.47 -16.25 4.79
C ILE A 39 3.17 -15.46 3.52
N ILE A 40 1.89 -15.41 3.16
CA ILE A 40 1.37 -14.59 2.08
C ILE A 40 0.40 -13.57 2.67
N VAL A 41 0.63 -12.28 2.43
CA VAL A 41 -0.24 -11.18 2.84
C VAL A 41 -0.93 -10.60 1.60
N PRO A 42 -2.12 -11.10 1.24
CA PRO A 42 -2.85 -10.63 0.08
C PRO A 42 -3.61 -9.32 0.35
N HIS A 43 -3.93 -8.59 -0.72
CA HIS A 43 -4.98 -7.58 -0.69
C HIS A 43 -6.32 -8.23 -0.25
N GLN A 44 -6.92 -7.65 0.79
CA GLN A 44 -8.15 -8.12 1.41
C GLN A 44 -9.37 -7.67 0.58
N ALA A 45 -9.57 -8.25 -0.61
CA ALA A 45 -10.71 -7.90 -1.47
C ALA A 45 -11.96 -8.72 -1.17
N ASN A 46 -11.80 -10.04 -1.10
CA ASN A 46 -12.85 -11.01 -0.84
C ASN A 46 -12.23 -12.34 -0.44
N LYS A 47 -12.78 -13.01 0.58
CA LYS A 47 -12.23 -14.25 1.13
C LYS A 47 -12.16 -15.35 0.07
N ARG A 48 -13.17 -15.44 -0.81
CA ARG A 48 -13.24 -16.45 -1.89
C ARG A 48 -12.13 -16.28 -2.93
N ILE A 49 -11.66 -15.04 -3.14
CA ILE A 49 -10.53 -14.77 -4.04
C ILE A 49 -9.24 -15.28 -3.41
N ILE A 50 -9.02 -15.00 -2.13
CA ILE A 50 -7.84 -15.47 -1.39
C ILE A 50 -7.80 -16.99 -1.34
N GLU A 51 -8.92 -17.65 -1.03
CA GLU A 51 -9.04 -19.11 -1.03
C GLU A 51 -8.79 -19.72 -2.41
N ALA A 52 -9.25 -19.06 -3.48
CA ALA A 52 -8.97 -19.50 -4.85
C ALA A 52 -7.49 -19.36 -5.22
N ALA A 53 -6.84 -18.27 -4.80
CA ALA A 53 -5.40 -18.09 -4.96
C ALA A 53 -4.62 -19.16 -4.18
N ALA A 54 -5.02 -19.47 -2.94
CA ALA A 54 -4.43 -20.54 -2.13
C ALA A 54 -4.51 -21.90 -2.83
N ARG A 55 -5.69 -22.27 -3.37
CA ARG A 55 -5.84 -23.49 -4.19
C ARG A 55 -4.99 -23.45 -5.45
N GLY A 56 -4.94 -22.31 -6.14
CA GLY A 56 -4.12 -22.11 -7.34
C GLY A 56 -2.62 -22.26 -7.06
N LEU A 57 -2.18 -21.90 -5.85
CA LEU A 57 -0.79 -22.06 -5.38
C LEU A 57 -0.53 -23.41 -4.73
N ARG A 58 -1.57 -24.24 -4.51
CA ARG A 58 -1.51 -25.51 -3.77
C ARG A 58 -0.96 -25.35 -2.35
N LEU A 59 -1.27 -24.21 -1.72
CA LEU A 59 -0.88 -23.91 -0.35
C LEU A 59 -2.09 -23.98 0.57
N PRO A 60 -1.91 -24.40 1.84
CA PRO A 60 -2.96 -24.33 2.82
C PRO A 60 -3.31 -22.87 3.13
N THR A 61 -4.58 -22.62 3.49
CA THR A 61 -5.10 -21.25 3.69
C THR A 61 -4.51 -20.57 4.93
N ASP A 62 -3.96 -21.32 5.88
CA ASP A 62 -3.27 -20.81 7.07
C ASP A 62 -1.94 -20.07 6.76
N ARG A 63 -1.33 -20.36 5.60
CA ARG A 63 -0.20 -19.59 5.03
C ARG A 63 -0.63 -18.20 4.57
N PHE A 64 -1.93 -17.91 4.48
CA PHE A 64 -2.45 -16.61 4.09
C PHE A 64 -2.91 -15.82 5.31
N VAL A 65 -2.57 -14.53 5.34
CA VAL A 65 -3.13 -13.61 6.33
C VAL A 65 -4.49 -13.11 5.84
N ILE A 66 -5.53 -13.36 6.62
CA ILE A 66 -6.91 -13.00 6.31
C ILE A 66 -7.52 -12.36 7.55
N ASN A 67 -7.99 -11.12 7.41
CA ASN A 67 -8.67 -10.37 8.47
C ASN A 67 -9.93 -9.65 7.94
N LEU A 68 -10.45 -10.11 6.80
CA LEU A 68 -11.65 -9.59 6.14
C LEU A 68 -12.90 -9.59 7.03
N ASP A 69 -12.99 -10.55 7.95
CA ASP A 69 -14.07 -10.65 8.94
C ASP A 69 -14.08 -9.48 9.91
N ARG A 70 -12.91 -8.84 10.15
CA ARG A 70 -12.75 -7.70 11.06
C ARG A 70 -12.83 -6.35 10.34
N TYR A 71 -12.20 -6.21 9.18
CA TYR A 71 -12.03 -4.90 8.50
C TYR A 71 -12.69 -4.79 7.13
N GLY A 72 -13.13 -5.90 6.54
CA GLY A 72 -13.56 -5.91 5.14
C GLY A 72 -12.47 -5.43 4.17
N ASN A 73 -12.88 -4.87 3.03
CA ASN A 73 -11.96 -4.35 2.03
C ASN A 73 -11.60 -2.88 2.32
N THR A 74 -10.35 -2.64 2.69
CA THR A 74 -9.80 -1.30 2.98
C THR A 74 -8.88 -0.79 1.87
N SER A 75 -9.05 -1.30 0.65
CA SER A 75 -8.29 -0.92 -0.55
C SER A 75 -6.78 -1.08 -0.33
N THR A 76 -6.00 -0.01 -0.51
CA THR A 76 -4.54 -0.02 -0.36
C THR A 76 -4.08 -0.28 1.07
N ALA A 77 -4.91 0.01 2.08
CA ALA A 77 -4.58 -0.22 3.49
C ALA A 77 -4.69 -1.70 3.90
N SER A 78 -5.31 -2.54 3.08
CA SER A 78 -5.56 -3.94 3.41
C SER A 78 -4.30 -4.74 3.74
N ILE A 79 -3.21 -4.57 2.96
CA ILE A 79 -1.96 -5.32 3.18
C ILE A 79 -1.24 -4.83 4.44
N PRO A 80 -1.00 -3.51 4.64
CA PRO A 80 -0.37 -3.03 5.87
C PRO A 80 -1.11 -3.40 7.15
N ILE A 81 -2.45 -3.33 7.17
CA ILE A 81 -3.25 -3.72 8.34
C ILE A 81 -3.07 -5.21 8.63
N ALA A 82 -3.23 -6.07 7.61
CA ALA A 82 -3.06 -7.52 7.75
C ALA A 82 -1.64 -7.90 8.21
N LEU A 83 -0.61 -7.28 7.63
CA LEU A 83 0.78 -7.52 8.02
C LEU A 83 1.05 -7.09 9.47
N SER A 84 0.54 -5.91 9.88
CA SER A 84 0.69 -5.41 11.24
C SER A 84 0.09 -6.37 12.28
N GLU A 85 -1.07 -6.95 11.98
CA GLU A 85 -1.70 -7.95 12.84
C GLU A 85 -0.91 -9.25 12.87
N ALA A 86 -0.49 -9.76 11.72
CA ALA A 86 0.31 -10.99 11.66
C ALA A 86 1.63 -10.88 12.45
N VAL A 87 2.25 -9.70 12.43
CA VAL A 87 3.43 -9.39 13.26
C VAL A 87 3.06 -9.35 14.75
N SER A 88 1.97 -8.67 15.11
CA SER A 88 1.52 -8.54 16.52
C SER A 88 1.08 -9.89 17.12
N GLU A 89 0.53 -10.78 16.28
CA GLU A 89 0.09 -12.14 16.63
C GLU A 89 1.26 -13.14 16.64
N GLY A 90 2.49 -12.72 16.29
CA GLY A 90 3.68 -13.58 16.26
C GLY A 90 3.66 -14.62 15.12
N ARG A 91 2.81 -14.43 14.11
CA ARG A 91 2.75 -15.27 12.90
C ARG A 91 3.91 -15.00 11.95
N VAL A 92 4.47 -13.79 12.00
CA VAL A 92 5.66 -13.38 11.24
C VAL A 92 6.86 -13.33 12.18
N ARG A 93 7.93 -14.01 11.79
CA ARG A 93 9.17 -14.17 12.56
C ARG A 93 10.37 -13.56 11.84
N PRO A 94 11.47 -13.28 12.56
CA PRO A 94 12.72 -12.85 11.93
C PRO A 94 13.18 -13.82 10.84
N ASN A 95 13.56 -13.27 9.69
CA ASN A 95 14.04 -13.97 8.50
C ASN A 95 12.98 -14.76 7.71
N ASP A 96 11.69 -14.66 8.06
CA ASP A 96 10.62 -15.25 7.26
C ASP A 96 10.57 -14.60 5.87
N ASN A 97 10.33 -15.39 4.82
CA ASN A 97 10.06 -14.88 3.49
C ASN A 97 8.57 -14.64 3.32
N LEU A 98 8.19 -13.37 3.21
CA LEU A 98 6.81 -12.95 3.04
C LEU A 98 6.54 -12.63 1.57
N VAL A 99 5.39 -13.03 1.06
CA VAL A 99 4.87 -12.50 -0.22
C VAL A 99 3.75 -11.51 0.06
N LEU A 100 3.91 -10.28 -0.41
CA LEU A 100 2.83 -9.29 -0.43
C LEU A 100 2.26 -9.24 -1.84
N VAL A 101 0.95 -9.41 -2.01
CA VAL A 101 0.33 -9.49 -3.34
C VAL A 101 -0.99 -8.72 -3.41
N ALA A 102 -1.16 -7.92 -4.46
CA ALA A 102 -2.34 -7.09 -4.65
C ALA A 102 -2.84 -7.10 -6.09
N PHE A 103 -4.11 -6.76 -6.25
CA PHE A 103 -4.75 -6.40 -7.51
C PHE A 103 -5.78 -5.30 -7.26
N GLY A 104 -6.16 -4.55 -8.30
CA GLY A 104 -7.12 -3.45 -8.17
C GLY A 104 -7.58 -2.86 -9.49
N GLY A 105 -8.42 -1.82 -9.41
CA GLY A 105 -8.92 -1.08 -10.56
C GLY A 105 -7.79 -0.50 -11.42
N GLY A 106 -7.99 -0.49 -12.74
CA GLY A 106 -6.96 -0.15 -13.72
C GLY A 106 -7.09 -0.92 -15.04
N LEU A 107 -6.92 -2.25 -15.07
CA LEU A 107 -6.57 -3.16 -13.98
C LEU A 107 -5.08 -3.11 -13.65
N THR A 108 -4.76 -3.19 -12.36
CA THR A 108 -3.39 -3.22 -11.82
C THR A 108 -3.19 -4.42 -10.91
N TRP A 109 -1.98 -4.95 -10.88
CA TRP A 109 -1.58 -6.03 -9.97
C TRP A 109 -0.08 -5.97 -9.73
N GLY A 110 0.37 -6.61 -8.65
CA GLY A 110 1.77 -6.70 -8.32
C GLY A 110 1.99 -7.57 -7.10
N ALA A 111 3.18 -8.14 -7.02
CA ALA A 111 3.64 -8.87 -5.85
C ALA A 111 5.08 -8.48 -5.53
N THR A 112 5.49 -8.70 -4.28
CA THR A 112 6.87 -8.55 -3.82
C THR A 112 7.20 -9.63 -2.80
N VAL A 113 8.43 -10.13 -2.83
CA VAL A 113 9.00 -10.95 -1.76
C VAL A 113 9.76 -10.02 -0.81
N VAL A 114 9.52 -10.18 0.48
CA VAL A 114 10.24 -9.48 1.55
C VAL A 114 10.76 -10.51 2.52
N THR A 115 12.08 -10.58 2.69
CA THR A 115 12.66 -11.27 3.86
C THR A 115 12.49 -10.36 5.07
N TRP A 116 11.78 -10.84 6.09
CA TRP A 116 11.44 -10.07 7.28
C TRP A 116 12.61 -9.98 8.25
N ASP A 117 13.63 -9.22 7.85
CA ASP A 117 14.77 -8.91 8.70
C ASP A 117 14.38 -7.85 9.74
N VAL A 118 14.14 -8.30 10.97
CA VAL A 118 13.98 -7.43 12.15
C VAL A 118 15.31 -7.16 12.83
N THR A 119 16.36 -6.86 12.08
CA THR A 119 17.53 -6.21 12.66
C THR A 119 17.07 -4.90 13.29
N PRO A 120 17.18 -4.73 14.63
CA PRO A 120 16.85 -3.45 15.25
C PRO A 120 17.70 -2.39 14.58
N LYS A 121 17.08 -1.34 14.02
CA LYS A 121 17.84 -0.22 13.47
C LYS A 121 18.83 0.23 14.52
N ALA A 122 20.12 0.18 14.20
CA ALA A 122 21.17 0.62 15.09
C ALA A 122 20.78 1.97 15.71
N PRO A 123 20.97 2.15 17.04
CA PRO A 123 20.51 3.34 17.72
C PRO A 123 21.00 4.58 16.98
N VAL A 124 20.05 5.46 16.62
CA VAL A 124 20.36 6.66 15.84
C VAL A 124 21.27 7.54 16.70
N THR A 125 22.53 7.73 16.29
CA THR A 125 23.49 8.55 17.03
C THR A 125 22.97 9.98 17.23
N GLY A 126 23.33 10.60 18.35
CA GLY A 126 22.87 11.95 18.73
C GLY A 126 23.09 12.99 17.62
N LEU A 127 24.25 12.93 16.96
CA LEU A 127 24.59 13.80 15.82
C LEU A 127 23.62 13.66 14.64
N ARG A 128 23.18 12.43 14.34
CA ARG A 128 22.27 12.13 13.23
C ARG A 128 20.84 12.57 13.56
N LYS A 129 20.42 12.46 14.84
CA LYS A 129 19.16 13.01 15.35
C LYS A 129 19.14 14.54 15.25
N MET A 130 20.23 15.19 15.63
CA MET A 130 20.40 16.65 15.60
C MET A 130 20.38 17.20 14.16
N ARG A 131 21.12 16.57 13.24
CA ARG A 131 21.09 16.90 11.80
C ARG A 131 19.68 16.81 11.22
N ARG A 132 18.93 15.75 11.59
CA ARG A 132 17.56 15.56 11.13
C ARG A 132 16.62 16.64 11.65
N GLN A 133 16.74 17.03 12.92
CA GLN A 133 15.99 18.16 13.49
C GLN A 133 16.32 19.47 12.80
N ALA A 134 17.60 19.77 12.54
CA ALA A 134 18.01 20.96 11.81
C ALA A 134 17.43 21.00 10.38
N LEU A 135 17.50 19.87 9.66
CA LEU A 135 16.88 19.71 8.34
C LEU A 135 15.36 19.96 8.38
N TYR A 136 14.65 19.39 9.35
CA TYR A 136 13.21 19.62 9.48
C TYR A 136 12.87 21.07 9.85
N SER A 137 13.67 21.71 10.70
CA SER A 137 13.51 23.13 11.03
C SER A 137 13.73 24.02 9.80
N LEU A 138 14.75 23.74 8.99
CA LEU A 138 15.00 24.43 7.73
C LEU A 138 13.88 24.20 6.72
N ALA A 139 13.38 22.97 6.59
CA ALA A 139 12.24 22.66 5.72
C ALA A 139 10.97 23.40 6.17
N ARG A 140 10.71 23.48 7.48
CA ARG A 140 9.60 24.24 8.05
C ARG A 140 9.73 25.73 7.77
N MET A 141 10.92 26.29 7.97
CA MET A 141 11.23 27.69 7.68
C MET A 141 11.04 28.01 6.19
N ARG A 142 11.60 27.18 5.30
CA ARG A 142 11.39 27.29 3.85
C ARG A 142 9.90 27.22 3.48
N SER A 143 9.13 26.37 4.14
CA SER A 143 7.68 26.25 3.93
C SER A 143 6.93 27.52 4.35
N VAL A 144 7.30 28.12 5.49
CA VAL A 144 6.74 29.40 5.97
C VAL A 144 7.08 30.53 5.00
N VAL A 145 8.35 30.65 4.60
CA VAL A 145 8.80 31.68 3.64
C VAL A 145 8.05 31.55 2.32
N ARG A 146 7.91 30.34 1.78
CA ARG A 146 7.16 30.11 0.52
C ARG A 146 5.67 30.43 0.65
N ARG A 147 5.04 30.18 1.81
CA ARG A 147 3.65 30.58 2.05
C ARG A 147 3.51 32.09 2.15
N GLY A 148 4.42 32.76 2.84
CA GLY A 148 4.46 34.22 2.95
C GLY A 148 4.67 34.89 1.59
N ALA A 149 5.63 34.41 0.79
CA ALA A 149 5.87 34.90 -0.56
C ALA A 149 4.61 34.81 -1.44
N ARG A 150 3.92 33.66 -1.45
CA ARG A 150 2.66 33.48 -2.20
C ARG A 150 1.53 34.38 -1.70
N ALA A 151 1.46 34.64 -0.40
CA ALA A 151 0.44 35.54 0.16
C ALA A 151 0.69 37.00 -0.21
N ILE A 152 1.96 37.43 -0.23
CA ILE A 152 2.36 38.77 -0.67
C ILE A 152 2.14 38.93 -2.17
N GLU A 153 2.54 37.92 -2.96
CA GLU A 153 2.31 37.89 -4.41
C GLU A 153 0.81 38.00 -4.74
N GLY A 154 -0.05 37.19 -4.09
CA GLY A 154 -1.50 37.28 -4.24
C GLY A 154 -2.12 38.59 -3.73
N ALA A 155 -1.46 39.31 -2.81
CA ALA A 155 -1.93 40.62 -2.32
C ALA A 155 -1.50 41.78 -3.22
N ILE A 156 -0.35 41.67 -3.92
CA ILE A 156 0.16 42.72 -4.81
C ILE A 156 -0.39 42.57 -6.24
N TRP A 157 -0.50 41.34 -6.75
CA TRP A 157 -0.94 41.07 -8.13
C TRP A 157 -2.39 40.56 -8.24
N GLY A 158 -3.08 40.34 -7.11
CA GLY A 158 -4.35 39.61 -7.10
C GLY A 158 -4.11 38.12 -7.31
N ALA A 159 -4.98 37.26 -6.77
CA ALA A 159 -4.87 35.82 -6.95
C ALA A 159 -5.25 35.45 -8.40
N GLU A 160 -4.33 35.57 -9.35
CA GLU A 160 -4.48 34.89 -10.63
C GLU A 160 -4.37 33.39 -10.39
N ALA A 161 -5.46 32.67 -10.65
CA ALA A 161 -5.45 31.22 -10.73
C ALA A 161 -4.41 30.81 -11.79
N PRO A 162 -3.63 29.74 -11.57
CA PRO A 162 -2.69 29.28 -12.60
C PRO A 162 -3.46 28.96 -13.87
N ASP A 163 -2.97 29.48 -15.00
CA ASP A 163 -3.55 29.43 -16.34
C ASP A 163 -4.52 28.27 -16.60
N GLY A 164 -5.80 28.63 -16.83
CA GLY A 164 -6.66 27.88 -17.74
C GLY A 164 -7.63 26.84 -17.18
N ILE A 165 -7.94 26.83 -15.87
CA ILE A 165 -9.07 26.03 -15.36
C ILE A 165 -10.16 26.96 -14.85
N GLU A 166 -11.20 27.12 -15.66
CA GLU A 166 -12.42 27.83 -15.30
C GLU A 166 -13.09 27.14 -14.09
N PRO A 167 -13.47 27.90 -13.05
CA PRO A 167 -14.20 27.32 -11.93
C PRO A 167 -15.58 26.83 -12.42
N PRO A 168 -16.08 25.68 -11.93
CA PRO A 168 -17.40 25.21 -12.32
C PRO A 168 -18.44 26.27 -11.91
N HIS A 169 -19.24 26.68 -12.90
CA HIS A 169 -20.36 27.60 -12.71
C HIS A 169 -21.22 27.13 -11.53
N ARG A 170 -21.47 28.02 -10.57
CA ARG A 170 -22.58 27.85 -9.65
C ARG A 170 -23.85 28.16 -10.45
N GLU A 171 -24.63 27.13 -10.72
CA GLU A 171 -26.04 27.30 -11.07
C GLU A 171 -26.72 27.94 -9.84
N GLU A 172 -27.13 29.19 -10.00
CA GLU A 172 -28.21 29.77 -9.20
C GLU A 172 -29.53 29.44 -9.92
N ASP A 173 -30.47 28.92 -9.12
CA ASP A 173 -31.86 28.48 -9.39
C ASP A 173 -32.10 27.05 -9.90
#